data_AF-S4AYX9-F1
#
_entry.id   AF-S4AYX9-F1
#
_cell.length_a   1.000
_cell.length_b   1.000
_cell.length_c   1.000
_cell.angle_alpha   90.00
_cell.angle_beta   90.00
_cell.angle_gamma   90.00
#
_symmetry.space_group_name_H-M   'P 1'
#
loop_
_entity.id
_entity.type
_entity.pdbx_description
1 polymer ?
#
loop_
_entity_poly.entity_id
_entity_poly.type
_entity_poly.pdbx_seq_one_letter_code
_entity_poly.pdbx_strand_id
1 'polypeptide(L)' 'MDATAAAAIRTRALGDPDVAPPGEPVSDAWRPWRSYAVRHLRTQAGQPGAGAEEERLLTA' A
#
# COMPACT_ATOMS: atom_id res chain seq x y z
N MET A 1 22.65 3.26 -8.48
CA MET A 1 21.29 3.15 -9.06
C MET A 1 20.31 3.75 -8.05
N ASP A 2 19.36 4.59 -8.46
CA ASP A 2 18.37 5.19 -7.56
C ASP A 2 17.30 4.15 -7.18
N ALA A 3 17.19 3.84 -5.88
CA ALA A 3 16.26 2.85 -5.36
C ALA A 3 14.79 3.26 -5.55
N THR A 4 14.51 4.56 -5.51
CA THR A 4 13.15 5.09 -5.72
C THR A 4 12.74 4.92 -7.17
N ALA A 5 13.61 5.32 -8.12
CA ALA A 5 13.39 5.10 -9.54
C ALA A 5 13.24 3.61 -9.87
N ALA A 6 14.10 2.74 -9.33
CA ALA A 6 14.02 1.30 -9.55
C ALA A 6 12.70 0.70 -9.03
N ALA A 7 12.24 1.12 -7.85
CA ALA A 7 10.94 0.69 -7.32
C ALA A 7 9.77 1.14 -8.22
N ALA A 8 9.80 2.41 -8.67
CA ALA A 8 8.76 2.96 -9.54
C ALA A 8 8.68 2.22 -10.88
N ILE A 9 9.82 1.91 -11.51
CA ILE A 9 9.88 1.15 -12.77
C ILE A 9 9.30 -0.26 -12.57
N ARG A 10 9.72 -0.97 -11.52
CA ARG A 10 9.22 -2.33 -11.27
C ARG A 10 7.72 -2.37 -11.04
N THR A 11 7.18 -1.49 -10.20
CA THR A 11 5.74 -1.49 -9.92
C THR A 11 4.90 -1.03 -11.12
N ARG A 12 5.32 0.02 -11.84
CA ARG A 12 4.45 0.67 -12.85
C ARG A 12 4.69 0.17 -14.26
N ALA A 13 5.95 0.01 -14.67
CA ALA A 13 6.29 -0.38 -16.03
C ALA A 13 6.33 -1.90 -16.18
N LEU A 14 6.87 -2.60 -15.19
CA LEU A 14 7.00 -4.07 -15.22
C LEU A 14 5.83 -4.79 -14.54
N GLY A 15 4.98 -4.08 -13.80
CA GLY A 15 3.81 -4.64 -13.14
C GLY A 15 4.13 -5.56 -11.96
N ASP A 16 5.30 -5.41 -11.33
CA ASP A 16 5.70 -6.23 -10.17
C ASP A 16 4.82 -5.89 -8.94
N PRO A 17 3.98 -6.84 -8.46
CA PRO A 17 3.08 -6.60 -7.34
C PRO A 17 3.78 -6.63 -5.97
N ASP A 18 5.05 -7.07 -5.91
CA ASP A 18 5.77 -7.30 -4.66
C ASP A 18 6.92 -6.30 -4.46
N VAL A 19 6.67 -4.99 -4.65
CA VAL A 19 7.69 -3.94 -4.50
C VAL A 19 7.20 -2.84 -3.57
N ALA A 20 7.84 -2.74 -2.41
CA ALA A 20 7.68 -1.61 -1.52
C ALA A 20 8.53 -0.40 -1.99
N PRO A 21 8.00 0.83 -1.96
CA PRO A 21 8.81 2.03 -2.06
C PRO A 21 9.90 2.07 -0.96
N PRO A 22 11.10 2.59 -1.23
CA PRO A 22 12.13 2.73 -0.21
C PRO A 22 11.65 3.55 0.99
N GLY A 23 11.95 3.08 2.21
CA GLY A 23 11.57 3.75 3.46
C GLY A 23 10.13 3.51 3.91
N GLU A 24 9.30 2.82 3.12
CA GLU A 24 7.96 2.43 3.54
C GLU A 24 8.03 1.24 4.51
N PRO A 25 7.37 1.30 5.69
CA PRO A 25 7.33 0.18 6.62
C PRO A 25 6.33 -0.88 6.12
N VAL A 26 6.83 -1.89 5.41
CA VAL A 26 6.00 -2.93 4.78
C VAL A 26 6.32 -4.30 5.36
N SER A 27 5.29 -5.02 5.82
CA SER A 27 5.43 -6.37 6.36
C SER A 27 5.68 -7.41 5.27
N ASP A 28 6.54 -8.39 5.54
CA ASP A 28 6.76 -9.55 4.68
C ASP A 28 5.54 -10.49 4.60
N ALA A 29 4.61 -10.39 5.56
CA ALA A 29 3.34 -11.13 5.50
C ALA A 29 2.44 -10.73 4.32
N TRP A 30 2.69 -9.57 3.71
CA TRP A 30 1.94 -9.09 2.55
C TRP A 30 2.53 -9.52 1.23
N ARG A 31 3.61 -10.32 1.21
CA ARG A 31 4.09 -10.93 -0.04
C ARG A 31 3.01 -11.90 -0.58
N PRO A 32 2.76 -11.93 -1.90
CA PRO A 32 3.47 -11.23 -2.97
C PRO A 32 2.81 -9.90 -3.42
N TRP A 33 2.10 -9.22 -2.54
CA TRP A 33 1.23 -8.06 -2.84
C TRP A 33 1.63 -6.78 -2.09
N ARG A 34 2.90 -6.63 -1.72
CA ARG A 34 3.39 -5.48 -0.94
C ARG A 34 3.08 -4.12 -1.59
N SER A 35 3.13 -4.02 -2.93
CA SER A 35 2.76 -2.80 -3.65
C SER A 35 1.31 -2.38 -3.38
N TYR A 36 0.41 -3.36 -3.24
CA TYR A 36 -1.01 -3.14 -3.00
C TYR A 36 -1.31 -2.78 -1.56
N ALA A 37 -0.67 -3.45 -0.59
CA ALA A 37 -0.86 -3.14 0.82
C ALA A 37 -0.50 -1.68 1.12
N VAL A 38 0.65 -1.21 0.61
CA VAL A 38 1.07 0.20 0.73
C VAL A 38 0.03 1.14 0.11
N ARG A 39 -0.49 0.80 -1.07
CA ARG A 39 -1.52 1.63 -1.73
C ARG A 39 -2.79 1.71 -0.89
N HIS A 40 -3.25 0.59 -0.33
CA HIS A 40 -4.42 0.56 0.53
C HIS A 40 -4.21 1.39 1.81
N LEU A 41 -3.06 1.27 2.47
CA LEU A 41 -2.77 2.07 3.68
C LEU A 41 -2.72 3.57 3.39
N ARG A 42 -2.07 3.98 2.29
CA ARG A 42 -2.04 5.38 1.86
C ARG A 42 -3.43 5.90 1.51
N THR A 43 -4.25 5.07 0.85
CA THR A 43 -5.65 5.41 0.58
C THR A 43 -6.42 5.58 1.89
N GLN A 44 -6.32 4.62 2.84
CA GLN A 44 -6.97 4.70 4.15
C GLN A 44 -6.54 5.95 4.94
N ALA A 45 -5.24 6.25 4.99
CA ALA A 45 -4.72 7.44 5.67
C ALA A 45 -5.21 8.76 5.04
N GLY A 46 -5.48 8.76 3.73
CA GLY A 46 -6.04 9.90 3.00
C GLY A 46 -7.56 10.01 3.04
N GLN A 47 -8.28 9.01 3.59
CA GLN A 47 -9.73 9.07 3.75
C GLN A 47 -10.08 9.70 5.11
N PRO A 48 -10.69 10.91 5.15
CA PRO A 48 -11.23 11.43 6.38
C PRO A 48 -12.45 10.58 6.80
N GLY A 49 -12.34 9.84 7.90
CA GLY A 49 -13.49 9.19 8.56
C GLY A 49 -13.68 7.69 8.35
N ALA A 50 -12.72 6.96 7.77
CA ALA A 50 -12.87 5.52 7.49
C ALA A 50 -13.27 4.66 8.73
N GLY A 51 -12.82 5.03 9.93
CA GLY A 51 -13.20 4.32 11.16
C GLY A 51 -14.67 4.52 11.57
N ALA A 52 -15.29 5.65 11.22
CA ALA A 52 -16.68 5.94 11.57
C ALA A 52 -17.70 5.20 10.69
N GLU A 53 -17.30 4.79 9.48
CA GLU A 53 -18.13 3.99 8.59
C GLU A 53 -18.07 2.50 8.94
N GLU A 54 -16.90 2.00 9.34
CA GLU A 54 -16.71 0.62 9.84
C GLU A 54 -17.46 0.39 11.16
N GLU A 55 -17.41 1.32 12.11
CA GLU A 55 -18.17 1.26 13.36
C GLU A 55 -19.69 1.32 13.12
N ARG A 56 -20.14 2.10 12.13
CA ARG A 56 -21.56 2.13 11.71
C ARG A 56 -22.03 0.82 11.08
N LEU A 57 -21.19 0.14 10.29
CA LEU A 57 -21.53 -1.14 9.65
C LEU A 57 -21.53 -2.30 10.64
N LEU A 58 -20.72 -2.23 11.70
CA LEU A 58 -20.67 -3.25 12.75
C LEU A 58 -21.78 -3.09 13.81
N THR A 59 -22.41 -1.91 13.87
CA THR A 59 -23.45 -1.58 14.89
C THR A 59 -24.87 -1.45 14.28
N ALA A 60 -25.04 -1.66 12.97
CA ALA A 60 -26.33 -1.63 12.27
C ALA A 60 -26.85 -3.06 11.99
#